data_AF-A0A1I8GPK3-F1
#
_entry.id   AF-A0A1I8GPK3-F1
#
_cell.length_a   1.000
_cell.length_b   1.000
_cell.length_c   1.000
_cell.angle_alpha   90.00
_cell.angle_beta   90.00
_cell.angle_gamma   90.00
#
_symmetry.space_group_name_H-M   'P 1'
#
loop_
_entity.id
_entity.type
_entity.pdbx_description
1 polymer ?
#
loop_
_entity_poly.entity_id
_entity_poly.type
_entity_poly.pdbx_seq_one_letter_code
_entity_poly.pdbx_strand_id
1 'polypeptide(L)'
;ERDEIEDSSYCRIEHVVTGAWMHGSKEDYVRKAIDKETGSSNSMAGLVWSQAPLKKVGIVQEMQFDDAFTIYAVEEDLVNIFNYAAGAVPFVQKLCHELRGDKSAKPTGSAAGERKQQPDAVHLNAYRCHLIVTALGELRDFMIVNSEPVKKRQKLLRNLRIVELLVRLLQTPFRGAADQQYL
;
A
#
# COMPACT_ATOMS: atom_id res chain seq x y z
N GLU A 1 24.88 20.02 -19.39
CA GLU A 1 24.27 18.87 -18.71
C GLU A 1 25.30 17.74 -18.65
N ARG A 2 25.21 16.85 -17.66
CA ARG A 2 26.04 15.64 -17.59
C ARG A 2 25.19 14.46 -18.01
N ASP A 3 25.73 13.57 -18.83
CA ASP A 3 25.00 12.38 -19.31
C ASP A 3 24.79 11.33 -18.20
N GLU A 4 25.66 11.33 -17.19
CA GLU A 4 25.60 10.43 -16.04
C GLU A 4 25.29 11.24 -14.76
N ILE A 5 24.29 10.76 -14.01
CA ILE A 5 23.89 11.35 -12.72
C ILE A 5 24.59 10.57 -11.62
N GLU A 6 25.46 11.25 -10.88
CA GLU A 6 26.12 10.68 -9.70
C GLU A 6 25.12 10.46 -8.56
N ASP A 7 25.26 9.35 -7.83
CA ASP A 7 24.45 9.07 -6.64
C ASP A 7 24.64 10.17 -5.59
N SER A 8 23.57 10.53 -4.89
CA SER A 8 23.50 11.60 -3.88
C SER A 8 23.81 13.02 -4.38
N SER A 9 23.97 13.22 -5.69
CA SER A 9 24.19 14.55 -6.26
C SER A 9 22.92 15.41 -6.25
N TYR A 10 23.10 16.73 -6.09
CA TYR A 10 22.00 17.68 -6.21
C TYR A 10 21.67 17.95 -7.67
N CYS A 11 20.40 17.74 -8.03
CA CYS A 11 19.90 17.94 -9.37
C CYS A 11 18.62 18.78 -9.38
N ARG A 12 18.32 19.33 -10.56
CA ARG A 12 17.01 19.91 -10.90
C ARG A 12 16.39 19.04 -11.98
N ILE A 13 15.06 18.92 -11.97
CA ILE A 13 14.33 18.03 -12.85
C ILE A 13 13.58 18.87 -13.87
N GLU A 14 13.98 18.77 -15.13
CA GLU A 14 13.30 19.38 -16.27
C GLU A 14 12.43 18.35 -16.99
N HIS A 15 11.22 18.75 -17.35
CA HIS A 15 10.35 17.96 -18.20
C HIS A 15 10.72 18.20 -19.68
N VAL A 16 11.38 17.20 -20.27
CA VAL A 16 11.97 17.24 -21.62
C VAL A 16 11.03 17.78 -22.70
N VAL A 17 9.74 17.45 -22.66
CA VAL A 17 8.79 17.84 -23.73
C VAL A 17 8.32 19.28 -23.58
N THR A 18 8.10 19.76 -22.35
CA THR A 18 7.51 21.10 -22.13
C THR A 18 8.54 22.15 -21.75
N GLY A 19 9.79 21.76 -21.47
CA GLY A 19 10.82 22.65 -20.93
C GLY A 19 10.50 23.19 -19.53
N ALA A 20 9.53 22.57 -18.84
CA ALA A 20 9.06 23.03 -17.54
C ALA A 20 9.85 22.34 -16.42
N TRP A 21 10.11 23.06 -15.34
CA TRP A 21 10.93 22.63 -14.21
C TRP A 21 10.07 22.15 -13.05
N MET A 22 10.46 21.06 -12.40
CA MET A 22 9.81 20.59 -11.17
C MET A 22 10.07 21.59 -10.04
N HIS A 23 9.01 21.96 -9.32
CA HIS A 23 9.06 22.92 -8.24
C HIS A 23 8.31 22.46 -6.98
N GLY A 24 8.97 22.59 -5.82
CA GLY A 24 8.35 22.41 -4.51
C GLY A 24 7.64 23.67 -4.04
N SER A 25 6.31 23.71 -4.13
CA SER A 25 5.53 24.85 -3.65
C SER A 25 5.49 24.91 -2.13
N LYS A 26 5.53 26.14 -1.59
CA LYS A 26 5.39 26.41 -0.15
C LYS A 26 3.99 26.13 0.39
N GLU A 27 3.00 26.06 -0.50
CA GLU A 27 1.61 25.78 -0.14
C GLU A 27 1.44 24.35 0.36
N ASP A 28 0.60 24.20 1.38
CA ASP A 28 0.20 22.88 1.86
C ASP A 28 -0.71 22.19 0.83
N TYR A 29 -0.41 20.93 0.57
CA TYR A 29 -1.28 20.06 -0.19
C TYR A 29 -2.41 19.57 0.72
N VAL A 30 -3.60 20.13 0.49
CA VAL A 30 -4.83 19.60 1.07
C VAL A 30 -5.27 18.43 0.22
N ARG A 31 -5.15 17.21 0.74
CA ARG A 31 -5.73 16.02 0.12
C ARG A 31 -7.23 16.29 0.00
N LYS A 32 -7.75 16.39 -1.24
CA LYS A 32 -9.20 16.41 -1.46
C LYS A 32 -9.74 15.18 -0.74
N ALA A 33 -10.62 15.40 0.24
CA ALA A 33 -11.28 14.31 0.93
C ALA A 33 -11.97 13.47 -0.16
N ILE A 34 -11.44 12.29 -0.43
CA ILE A 34 -12.22 11.25 -1.10
C ILE A 34 -13.39 11.05 -0.14
N ASP A 35 -14.61 11.34 -0.60
CA ASP A 35 -15.81 11.31 0.22
C ASP A 35 -15.77 10.11 1.16
N LYS A 36 -15.93 10.39 2.46
CA LYS A 36 -15.92 9.36 3.52
C LYS A 36 -16.96 8.25 3.26
N GLU A 37 -17.91 8.46 2.37
CA GLU A 37 -18.97 7.52 2.00
C GLU A 37 -18.65 6.62 0.79
N THR A 38 -17.68 6.99 -0.06
CA THR A 38 -17.26 6.16 -1.21
C THR A 38 -15.77 5.83 -1.20
N GLY A 39 -15.11 6.08 -0.07
CA GLY A 39 -13.73 5.70 0.17
C GLY A 39 -13.56 4.19 0.03
N SER A 40 -13.20 3.75 -1.17
CA SER A 40 -12.60 2.44 -1.40
C SER A 40 -11.43 2.33 -0.44
N SER A 41 -11.66 1.66 0.69
CA SER A 41 -10.64 1.44 1.73
C SER A 41 -9.51 0.52 1.23
N ASN A 42 -9.55 0.18 -0.06
CA ASN A 42 -8.72 -0.81 -0.73
C ASN A 42 -7.51 -0.22 -1.44
N SER A 43 -7.46 1.10 -1.68
CA SER A 43 -6.35 1.66 -2.42
C SER A 43 -5.20 2.09 -1.51
N MET A 44 -3.98 1.69 -1.89
CA MET A 44 -2.71 2.25 -1.41
C MET A 44 -2.68 3.79 -1.45
N ALA A 45 -3.57 4.43 -2.24
CA ALA A 45 -3.79 5.87 -2.26
C ALA A 45 -4.20 6.46 -0.89
N GLY A 46 -4.79 5.65 -0.01
CA GLY A 46 -5.18 6.06 1.34
C GLY A 46 -4.05 5.95 2.39
N LEU A 47 -2.85 5.48 2.02
CA LEU A 47 -1.74 5.40 2.96
C LEU A 47 -1.29 6.79 3.39
N VAL A 48 -1.19 6.97 4.71
CA VAL A 48 -0.63 8.18 5.34
C VAL A 48 0.74 7.78 5.88
N TRP A 49 1.77 8.10 5.10
CA TRP A 49 3.16 7.73 5.39
C TRP A 49 3.73 8.47 6.61
N SER A 50 3.18 9.65 6.91
CA SER A 50 3.57 10.52 8.01
C SER A 50 2.41 11.42 8.42
N GLN A 51 2.42 11.89 9.67
CA GLN A 51 1.53 12.95 10.16
C GLN A 51 2.00 14.36 9.74
N ALA A 52 3.15 14.45 9.05
CA ALA A 52 3.67 15.71 8.54
C ALA A 52 2.73 16.33 7.50
N PRO A 53 2.61 17.66 7.45
CA PRO A 53 1.85 18.33 6.42
C PRO A 53 2.46 18.03 5.04
N LEU A 54 1.62 17.69 4.08
CA LEU A 54 2.04 17.47 2.71
C LEU A 54 2.26 18.83 2.04
N LYS A 55 3.32 18.94 1.23
CA LYS A 55 3.57 20.12 0.38
C LYS A 55 3.22 19.79 -1.06
N LYS A 56 2.79 20.81 -1.81
CA LYS A 56 2.50 20.64 -3.24
C LYS A 56 3.81 20.58 -4.03
N VAL A 57 3.89 19.65 -4.98
CA VAL A 57 4.93 19.62 -6.00
C VAL A 57 4.25 19.81 -7.35
N GLY A 58 4.80 20.68 -8.18
CA GLY A 58 4.26 21.03 -9.49
C GLY A 58 5.34 21.24 -10.53
N ILE A 59 4.94 21.82 -11.66
CA ILE A 59 5.85 22.25 -12.72
C ILE A 59 5.69 23.74 -12.96
N VAL A 60 6.78 24.44 -13.23
CA VAL A 60 6.85 25.88 -13.52
C VAL A 60 7.68 26.10 -14.77
N GLN A 61 7.46 27.22 -15.47
CA GLN A 61 8.21 27.51 -16.70
C GLN A 61 9.65 27.90 -16.43
N GLU A 62 9.90 28.61 -15.32
CA GLU A 62 11.23 29.12 -14.99
C GLU A 62 11.91 28.26 -13.93
N MET A 63 13.18 27.95 -14.15
CA MET A 63 14.02 27.23 -13.19
C MET A 63 14.10 28.01 -11.87
N GLN A 64 13.79 27.34 -10.76
CA GLN A 64 13.92 27.90 -9.42
C GLN A 64 15.28 27.54 -8.80
N PHE A 65 15.92 28.52 -8.17
CA PHE A 65 17.26 28.32 -7.59
C PHE A 65 17.24 27.58 -6.27
N ASP A 66 16.14 27.69 -5.51
CA ASP A 66 15.93 27.05 -4.21
C ASP A 66 15.49 25.59 -4.31
N ASP A 67 15.09 25.12 -5.50
CA ASP A 67 14.85 23.70 -5.74
C ASP A 67 16.17 22.94 -5.93
N ALA A 68 16.38 21.95 -5.05
CA ALA A 68 17.50 21.03 -5.10
C ALA A 68 17.03 19.63 -4.69
N PHE A 69 16.91 18.73 -5.67
CA PHE A 69 16.54 17.33 -5.44
C PHE A 69 17.81 16.48 -5.34
N THR A 70 17.74 15.40 -4.59
CA THR A 70 18.83 14.40 -4.50
C THR A 70 18.31 13.05 -4.93
N ILE A 71 19.05 12.37 -5.80
CA ILE A 71 18.74 11.02 -6.23
C ILE A 71 19.57 10.07 -5.39
N TYR A 72 18.92 9.05 -4.81
CA TYR A 72 19.58 7.99 -4.07
C TYR A 72 19.27 6.65 -4.70
N ALA A 73 20.31 5.88 -5.01
CA ALA A 73 20.19 4.47 -5.29
C ALA A 73 19.73 3.74 -4.01
N VAL A 74 18.70 2.91 -4.13
CA VAL A 74 18.21 2.07 -3.03
C VAL A 74 18.70 0.65 -3.26
N GLU A 75 19.24 0.04 -2.19
CA GLU A 75 19.69 -1.36 -2.21
C GLU A 75 18.57 -2.31 -2.67
N GLU A 76 18.91 -3.26 -3.54
CA GLU A 76 17.96 -4.21 -4.12
C GLU A 76 17.22 -5.03 -3.05
N ASP A 77 17.91 -5.40 -1.97
CA ASP A 77 17.32 -6.10 -0.84
C ASP A 77 16.18 -5.31 -0.18
N LEU A 78 16.32 -3.99 -0.07
CA LEU A 78 15.27 -3.13 0.50
C LEU A 78 14.07 -3.05 -0.45
N VAL A 79 14.31 -3.05 -1.76
CA VAL A 79 13.26 -3.09 -2.79
C VAL A 79 12.51 -4.42 -2.73
N ASN A 80 13.21 -5.54 -2.60
CA ASN A 80 12.62 -6.87 -2.46
C ASN A 80 11.78 -7.00 -1.19
N ILE A 81 12.30 -6.52 -0.05
CA ILE A 81 11.56 -6.46 1.22
C ILE A 81 10.30 -5.61 1.08
N PHE A 82 10.38 -4.46 0.40
CA PHE A 82 9.24 -3.60 0.14
C PHE A 82 8.18 -4.29 -0.72
N ASN A 83 8.59 -4.87 -1.85
CA ASN A 83 7.72 -5.54 -2.80
C ASN A 83 7.00 -6.74 -2.18
N TYR A 84 7.70 -7.52 -1.35
CA TYR A 84 7.08 -8.61 -0.59
C TYR A 84 5.93 -8.10 0.30
N ALA A 85 6.19 -7.07 1.11
CA ALA A 85 5.17 -6.52 2.00
C ALA A 85 4.02 -5.84 1.21
N ALA A 86 4.34 -5.11 0.15
CA ALA A 86 3.34 -4.50 -0.73
C ALA A 86 2.46 -5.55 -1.43
N GLY A 87 3.02 -6.69 -1.80
CA GLY A 87 2.29 -7.83 -2.38
C GLY A 87 1.36 -8.54 -1.39
N ALA A 88 1.69 -8.53 -0.09
CA ALA A 88 0.82 -9.06 0.95
C ALA A 88 -0.46 -8.22 1.17
N VAL A 89 -0.43 -6.91 0.90
CA VAL A 89 -1.58 -6.01 1.05
C VAL A 89 -2.81 -6.49 0.26
N PRO A 90 -2.76 -6.65 -1.07
CA PRO A 90 -3.92 -7.09 -1.85
C PRO A 90 -4.37 -8.51 -1.48
N PHE A 91 -3.45 -9.38 -1.06
CA PHE A 91 -3.79 -10.71 -0.56
C PHE A 91 -4.68 -10.65 0.69
N VAL A 92 -4.25 -9.91 1.73
CA VAL A 92 -5.04 -9.79 2.97
C VAL A 92 -6.34 -9.05 2.73
N GLN A 93 -6.35 -8.01 1.88
CA GLN A 93 -7.58 -7.31 1.48
C GLN A 93 -8.60 -8.26 0.82
N LYS A 94 -8.14 -9.07 -0.13
CA LYS A 94 -8.97 -10.07 -0.80
C LYS A 94 -9.53 -11.08 0.20
N LEU A 95 -8.71 -11.55 1.13
CA LEU A 95 -9.13 -12.48 2.17
C LEU A 95 -10.22 -11.87 3.07
N CYS A 96 -10.06 -10.63 3.52
CA CYS A 96 -11.07 -9.90 4.28
C CYS A 96 -12.39 -9.79 3.51
N HIS A 97 -12.34 -9.46 2.21
CA HIS A 97 -13.51 -9.37 1.35
C HIS A 97 -14.23 -10.72 1.21
N GLU A 98 -13.48 -11.78 0.89
CA GLU A 98 -14.00 -13.14 0.71
C GLU A 98 -14.65 -13.70 1.97
N LEU A 99 -14.08 -13.43 3.15
CA LEU A 99 -14.57 -13.98 4.41
C LEU A 99 -15.68 -13.15 5.07
N ARG A 100 -15.66 -11.82 4.95
CA ARG A 100 -16.70 -10.95 5.52
C ARG A 100 -17.87 -10.67 4.57
N GLY A 101 -17.74 -11.01 3.28
CA GLY A 101 -18.77 -10.72 2.27
C GLY A 101 -18.96 -9.22 2.05
N ASP A 102 -17.91 -8.43 2.29
CA ASP A 102 -17.98 -6.97 2.25
C ASP A 102 -18.15 -6.48 0.81
N LYS A 103 -19.36 -6.12 0.39
CA LYS A 103 -19.69 -5.70 -0.98
C LYS A 103 -18.99 -4.40 -1.43
N SER A 104 -18.21 -3.76 -0.57
CA SER A 104 -17.57 -2.46 -0.81
C SER A 104 -16.27 -2.53 -1.62
N ALA A 105 -15.68 -3.72 -1.82
CA ALA A 105 -14.45 -3.87 -2.60
C ALA A 105 -14.70 -4.51 -3.97
N LYS A 106 -14.95 -3.69 -5.00
CA LYS A 106 -14.69 -4.15 -6.36
C LYS A 106 -13.21 -4.53 -6.46
N PRO A 107 -12.86 -5.72 -6.97
CA PRO A 107 -11.46 -6.10 -7.17
C PRO A 107 -10.83 -5.11 -8.15
N THR A 108 -9.97 -4.23 -7.65
CA THR A 108 -9.15 -3.38 -8.49
C THR A 108 -8.09 -4.26 -9.14
N GLY A 109 -8.37 -4.71 -10.36
CA GLY A 109 -7.38 -5.41 -11.20
C GLY A 109 -7.84 -6.76 -11.75
N SER A 110 -8.95 -6.78 -12.50
CA SER A 110 -9.13 -7.80 -13.53
C SER A 110 -9.99 -7.25 -14.66
N ALA A 111 -9.33 -6.84 -15.75
CA ALA A 111 -9.98 -6.59 -17.03
C ALA A 111 -10.42 -7.93 -17.62
N ALA A 112 -11.56 -8.44 -17.18
CA ALA A 112 -12.27 -9.52 -17.86
C ALA A 112 -13.75 -9.49 -17.42
N GLY A 113 -14.61 -9.11 -18.37
CA GLY A 113 -15.98 -9.58 -18.55
C GLY A 113 -16.88 -9.66 -17.32
N GLU A 114 -17.87 -8.78 -17.30
CA GLU A 114 -19.21 -8.97 -16.73
C GLU A 114 -19.58 -10.44 -16.41
N ARG A 115 -19.61 -10.79 -15.12
CA ARG A 115 -20.57 -11.76 -14.59
C ARG A 115 -21.10 -11.28 -13.24
N LYS A 116 -22.33 -10.76 -13.27
CA LYS A 116 -23.25 -10.77 -12.14
C LYS A 116 -23.46 -12.24 -11.74
N GLN A 117 -22.74 -12.71 -10.74
CA GLN A 117 -23.11 -13.89 -9.97
C GLN A 117 -23.01 -13.52 -8.49
N GLN A 118 -24.06 -13.84 -7.74
CA GLN A 118 -24.09 -13.71 -6.28
C GLN A 118 -22.80 -14.34 -5.70
N PRO A 119 -22.21 -13.79 -4.63
CA PRO A 119 -21.07 -14.46 -4.03
C PRO A 119 -21.61 -15.71 -3.34
N ASP A 120 -21.51 -16.85 -4.02
CA ASP A 120 -21.53 -18.15 -3.36
C ASP A 120 -20.56 -18.04 -2.18
N ALA A 121 -21.06 -18.37 -0.99
CA ALA A 121 -20.27 -18.34 0.23
C ALA A 121 -18.94 -19.02 -0.06
N VAL A 122 -17.82 -18.31 0.09
CA VAL A 122 -16.50 -18.85 -0.20
C VAL A 122 -16.32 -20.10 0.65
N HIS A 123 -16.43 -21.27 0.02
CA HIS A 123 -16.22 -22.53 0.68
C HIS A 123 -14.71 -22.66 0.90
N LEU A 124 -14.30 -22.36 2.12
CA LEU A 124 -12.96 -22.66 2.62
C LEU A 124 -12.75 -24.18 2.55
N ASN A 125 -12.07 -24.63 1.50
CA ASN A 125 -11.63 -26.01 1.38
C ASN A 125 -10.27 -26.19 2.06
N ALA A 126 -9.91 -27.44 2.39
CA ALA A 126 -8.67 -27.75 3.11
C ALA A 126 -7.42 -27.18 2.42
N TYR A 127 -7.39 -27.22 1.08
CA TYR A 127 -6.29 -26.68 0.28
C TYR A 127 -6.14 -25.16 0.45
N ARG A 128 -7.24 -24.38 0.32
CA ARG A 128 -7.22 -22.93 0.50
C ARG A 128 -6.87 -22.54 1.93
N CYS A 129 -7.41 -23.24 2.92
CA CYS A 129 -7.04 -23.01 4.32
C CYS A 129 -5.54 -23.21 4.53
N HIS A 130 -4.97 -24.28 3.98
CA HIS A 130 -3.54 -24.53 4.07
C HIS A 130 -2.72 -23.40 3.44
N LEU A 131 -3.07 -22.95 2.22
CA LEU A 131 -2.39 -21.83 1.57
C LEU A 131 -2.47 -20.53 2.37
N ILE A 132 -3.64 -20.21 2.95
CA ILE A 132 -3.82 -19.02 3.77
C ILE A 132 -2.95 -19.09 5.03
N VAL A 133 -2.97 -20.23 5.73
CA VAL A 133 -2.14 -20.44 6.93
C VAL A 133 -0.66 -20.35 6.60
N THR A 134 -0.22 -20.95 5.50
CA THR A 134 1.18 -20.87 5.04
C THR A 134 1.57 -19.43 4.72
N ALA A 135 0.76 -18.71 3.94
CA ALA A 135 1.05 -17.31 3.59
C ALA A 135 1.09 -16.38 4.83
N LEU A 136 0.19 -16.58 5.80
CA LEU A 136 0.23 -15.83 7.06
C LEU A 136 1.43 -16.24 7.93
N GLY A 137 1.85 -17.51 7.88
CA GLY A 137 3.07 -18.00 8.51
C GLY A 137 4.32 -17.35 7.90
N GLU A 138 4.41 -17.26 6.58
CA GLU A 138 5.49 -16.57 5.89
C GLU A 138 5.51 -15.07 6.25
N LEU A 139 4.35 -14.42 6.36
CA LEU A 139 4.27 -13.02 6.78
C LEU A 139 4.76 -12.81 8.24
N ARG A 140 4.51 -13.79 9.13
CA ARG A 140 5.07 -13.80 10.49
C ARG A 140 6.59 -13.92 10.42
N ASP A 141 7.08 -14.90 9.68
CA ASP A 141 8.51 -15.20 9.58
C ASP A 141 9.26 -14.06 8.86
N PHE A 142 8.61 -13.34 7.96
CA PHE A 142 9.15 -12.13 7.35
C PHE A 142 9.56 -11.06 8.38
N MET A 143 8.86 -10.95 9.51
CA MET A 143 9.21 -9.98 10.55
C MET A 143 10.41 -10.40 11.41
N ILE A 144 10.84 -11.66 11.34
CA ILE A 144 11.86 -12.27 12.19
C ILE A 144 13.00 -12.78 11.32
N VAL A 145 14.19 -12.24 11.48
CA VAL A 145 15.38 -12.70 10.73
C VAL A 145 16.39 -13.19 11.76
N ASN A 146 16.92 -14.40 11.57
CA ASN A 146 17.86 -15.04 12.51
C ASN A 146 17.34 -15.09 13.95
N SER A 147 16.05 -15.41 14.11
CA SER A 147 15.35 -15.41 15.40
C SER A 147 15.26 -14.05 16.11
N GLU A 148 15.59 -12.95 15.42
CA GLU A 148 15.48 -11.59 15.94
C GLU A 148 14.41 -10.77 15.22
N PRO A 149 13.59 -9.99 15.96
CA PRO A 149 12.57 -9.13 15.36
C PRO A 149 13.18 -7.92 14.64
N VAL A 150 12.88 -7.77 13.35
CA VAL A 150 13.39 -6.65 12.54
C VAL A 150 12.41 -5.46 12.60
N LYS A 151 12.74 -4.45 13.41
CA LYS A 151 11.92 -3.24 13.58
C LYS A 151 11.55 -2.53 12.27
N LYS A 152 12.47 -2.47 11.29
CA LYS A 152 12.22 -1.84 9.98
C LYS A 152 11.10 -2.55 9.22
N ARG A 153 11.07 -3.89 9.23
CA ARG A 153 10.01 -4.70 8.58
C ARG A 153 8.67 -4.55 9.30
N GLN A 154 8.67 -4.51 10.63
CA GLN A 154 7.46 -4.24 11.41
C GLN A 154 6.88 -2.85 11.13
N LYS A 155 7.74 -1.84 11.05
CA LYS A 155 7.33 -0.48 10.67
C LYS A 155 6.75 -0.45 9.26
N LEU A 156 7.33 -1.19 8.32
CA LEU A 156 6.82 -1.31 6.96
C LEU A 156 5.40 -1.89 6.92
N LEU A 157 5.12 -2.96 7.69
CA LEU A 157 3.76 -3.53 7.77
C LEU A 157 2.73 -2.53 8.30
N ARG A 158 3.13 -1.69 9.28
CA ARG A 158 2.29 -0.61 9.80
C ARG A 158 2.05 0.47 8.75
N ASN A 159 3.11 0.92 8.08
CA ASN A 159 3.03 1.96 7.05
C ASN A 159 2.14 1.53 5.87
N LEU A 160 2.15 0.24 5.52
CA LEU A 160 1.29 -0.35 4.50
C LEU A 160 -0.10 -0.75 5.01
N ARG A 161 -0.44 -0.43 6.27
CA ARG A 161 -1.72 -0.74 6.93
C ARG A 161 -2.08 -2.25 6.96
N ILE A 162 -1.09 -3.12 6.83
CA ILE A 162 -1.30 -4.58 6.90
C ILE A 162 -1.81 -4.98 8.29
N VAL A 163 -1.31 -4.33 9.35
CA VAL A 163 -1.80 -4.57 10.72
C VAL A 163 -3.30 -4.28 10.86
N GLU A 164 -3.79 -3.20 10.26
CA GLU A 164 -5.22 -2.87 10.28
C GLU A 164 -6.05 -3.90 9.51
N LEU A 165 -5.52 -4.39 8.38
CA LEU A 165 -6.15 -5.45 7.60
C LEU A 165 -6.20 -6.78 8.39
N LEU A 166 -5.14 -7.13 9.11
CA LEU A 166 -5.12 -8.31 9.98
C LEU A 166 -6.09 -8.19 11.17
N VAL A 167 -6.22 -7.00 11.75
CA VAL A 167 -7.25 -6.74 12.78
C VAL A 167 -8.65 -6.92 12.20
N ARG A 168 -8.91 -6.39 11.00
CA ARG A 168 -10.21 -6.60 10.31
C ARG A 168 -10.47 -8.08 10.02
N LEU A 169 -9.43 -8.82 9.63
CA LEU A 169 -9.51 -10.26 9.41
C LEU A 169 -9.91 -10.99 10.70
N LEU A 170 -9.30 -10.64 11.83
CA LEU A 170 -9.61 -11.21 13.15
C LEU A 170 -11.06 -10.92 13.60
N GLN A 171 -11.59 -9.75 13.24
CA GLN A 171 -12.99 -9.37 13.50
C GLN A 171 -14.00 -10.09 12.59
N THR A 172 -13.59 -11.07 11.79
CA THR A 172 -14.51 -11.85 10.97
C THR A 172 -15.22 -12.88 11.85
N PRO A 173 -16.56 -12.81 11.99
CA PRO A 173 -17.27 -13.72 12.88
C PRO A 173 -17.13 -15.16 12.38
N PHE A 174 -16.73 -16.06 13.28
CA PHE A 174 -16.74 -17.48 13.00
C PHE A 174 -18.19 -17.95 12.96
N ARG A 175 -18.64 -18.50 11.82
CA ARG A 175 -20.00 -19.06 11.72
C ARG A 175 -20.19 -20.14 12.79
N GLY A 176 -21.11 -19.92 13.73
CA GLY A 176 -21.44 -20.87 14.81
C GLY A 176 -20.75 -20.62 16.15
N ALA A 177 -20.01 -19.53 16.33
CA ALA A 177 -19.42 -19.15 17.61
C ALA A 177 -20.35 -18.20 18.41
N ALA A 178 -20.22 -18.22 19.75
CA ALA A 178 -21.09 -17.46 20.66
C ALA A 178 -20.97 -15.93 20.53
N ASP A 179 -19.88 -15.46 19.92
CA ASP A 179 -19.58 -14.07 19.61
C ASP A 179 -20.25 -13.55 18.33
N GLN A 180 -20.99 -14.40 17.60
CA GLN A 180 -21.73 -14.02 16.39
C GLN A 180 -22.76 -12.90 16.63
N GLN A 181 -23.19 -12.68 17.87
CA GLN A 181 -24.11 -11.61 18.26
C GLN A 181 -23.44 -10.36 18.84
N TYR A 182 -22.12 -10.38 19.08
CA TYR A 182 -21.39 -9.34 19.82
C TYR A 182 -20.40 -8.53 18.98
N LEU A 183 -20.45 -8.66 17.64
CA LEU A 183 -19.68 -7.91 16.64
C LEU A 183 -20.61 -7.29 15.60
#